data_AF-A0A1I2T0Q7-F1
#
_entry.id   AF-A0A1I2T0Q7-F1
#
_cell.length_a   1.000
_cell.length_b   1.000
_cell.length_c   1.000
_cell.angle_alpha   90.00
_cell.angle_beta   90.00
_cell.angle_gamma   90.00
#
_symmetry.space_group_name_H-M   'P 1'
#
loop_
_entity.id
_entity.type
_entity.pdbx_description
1 polymer ?
#
loop_
_entity_poly.entity_id
_entity_poly.type
_entity_poly.pdbx_seq_one_letter_code
_entity_poly.pdbx_strand_id
1 'polypeptide(L)' 'MSDLFNVPPQVKPNSTKFCRTCLYRQRWECGNSVIQYCSKRKSNRTFNGLLKIKVTNPACSFYEDDVVWVNNEIKRK' A
#
# COMPACT_ATOMS: atom_id res chain seq x y z
N MET A 1 -20.00 -5.88 -39.51
CA MET A 1 -19.30 -4.62 -39.16
C MET A 1 -19.59 -4.35 -37.69
N SER A 2 -18.84 -4.99 -36.81
CA SER A 2 -18.92 -4.85 -35.35
C SER A 2 -17.75 -5.64 -34.78
N ASP A 3 -17.11 -5.10 -33.74
CA ASP A 3 -16.00 -5.68 -32.94
C ASP A 3 -14.65 -4.96 -33.02
N LEU A 4 -14.66 -3.67 -33.38
CA LEU A 4 -13.49 -2.77 -33.18
C LEU A 4 -13.21 -2.41 -31.71
N PHE A 5 -13.99 -2.93 -30.74
CA PHE A 5 -13.89 -2.60 -29.31
C PHE A 5 -13.64 -3.81 -28.40
N ASN A 6 -13.22 -4.95 -28.93
CA ASN A 6 -12.87 -6.10 -28.09
C ASN A 6 -11.45 -5.91 -27.54
N VAL A 7 -11.31 -5.03 -26.54
CA VAL A 7 -10.04 -4.81 -25.83
C VAL A 7 -9.85 -5.96 -24.85
N PRO A 8 -8.80 -6.80 -25.01
CA PRO A 8 -8.53 -7.86 -24.05
C PRO A 8 -8.31 -7.26 -22.66
N PRO A 9 -8.76 -7.94 -21.59
CA PRO A 9 -8.59 -7.45 -20.23
C PRO A 9 -7.10 -7.22 -19.96
N GLN A 10 -6.73 -5.95 -19.80
CA GLN A 10 -5.37 -5.54 -19.49
C GLN A 10 -5.00 -6.10 -18.12
N VAL A 11 -4.12 -7.10 -18.09
CA VAL A 11 -3.54 -7.61 -16.84
C VAL A 11 -2.64 -6.49 -16.31
N LYS A 12 -3.14 -5.76 -15.31
CA LYS A 12 -2.39 -4.66 -14.69
C LYS A 12 -1.03 -5.22 -14.23
N PRO A 13 0.11 -4.62 -14.64
CA PRO A 13 1.42 -5.12 -14.26
C PRO A 13 1.51 -5.18 -12.74
N ASN A 14 2.12 -6.25 -12.21
CA ASN A 14 2.35 -6.43 -10.78
C ASN A 14 3.02 -5.18 -10.23
N SER A 15 2.25 -4.35 -9.51
CA SER A 15 2.74 -3.07 -9.02
C SER A 15 3.97 -3.33 -8.17
N THR A 16 5.07 -2.62 -8.44
CA THR A 16 6.22 -2.60 -7.53
C THR A 16 5.69 -2.33 -6.12
N LYS A 17 5.90 -3.31 -5.22
CA LYS A 17 5.32 -3.26 -3.87
C LYS A 17 6.03 -2.15 -3.10
N PHE A 18 5.28 -1.16 -2.64
CA PHE A 18 5.78 -0.02 -1.89
C PHE A 18 5.13 0.02 -0.51
N CYS A 19 5.76 0.68 0.45
CA CYS A 19 5.13 0.90 1.76
C CYS A 19 3.78 1.63 1.67
N ARG A 20 3.51 2.37 0.59
CA ARG A 20 2.22 3.04 0.39
C ARG A 20 1.03 2.09 0.18
N THR A 21 1.25 0.88 -0.33
CA THR A 21 0.23 -0.15 -0.60
C THR A 21 0.21 -1.24 0.49
N CYS A 22 0.99 -1.05 1.55
CA CYS A 22 1.06 -2.01 2.65
C CYS A 22 -0.09 -1.78 3.63
N LEU A 23 -0.77 -2.87 4.02
CA LEU A 23 -1.81 -2.90 5.05
C LEU A 23 -1.36 -2.27 6.38
N TYR A 24 -0.07 -2.43 6.70
CA TYR A 24 0.51 -1.97 7.97
C TYR A 24 0.93 -0.50 7.99
N ARG A 25 0.60 0.26 6.95
CA ARG A 25 0.87 1.70 6.85
C ARG A 25 -0.11 2.48 7.72
N GLN A 26 0.41 3.27 8.64
CA GLN A 26 -0.38 4.22 9.42
C GLN A 26 -0.10 5.64 8.96
N ARG A 27 -1.18 6.38 8.68
CA ARG A 27 -1.14 7.81 8.36
C ARG A 27 -1.49 8.59 9.63
N TRP A 28 -0.58 9.44 10.07
CA TRP A 28 -0.76 10.28 11.25
C TRP A 28 -0.75 11.75 10.82
N GLU A 29 -1.78 12.48 11.23
CA GLU A 29 -1.88 13.91 10.99
C GLU A 29 -1.27 14.65 12.18
N CYS A 30 -0.25 15.47 11.90
CA CYS A 30 0.49 16.24 12.88
C CYS A 30 0.45 17.70 12.46
N GLY A 31 -0.64 18.39 12.81
CA GLY A 31 -0.94 19.74 12.34
C GLY A 31 -1.04 19.78 10.82
N ASN A 32 -0.22 20.62 10.18
CA ASN A 32 -0.19 20.77 8.71
C ASN A 32 0.64 19.68 7.99
N SER A 33 1.18 18.70 8.72
CA SER A 33 2.04 17.68 8.16
C SER A 33 1.47 16.29 8.35
N VAL A 34 1.71 15.42 7.37
CA VAL A 34 1.31 14.01 7.44
C VAL A 34 2.57 13.17 7.60
N ILE A 35 2.64 12.40 8.68
CA ILE A 35 3.71 11.45 8.95
C ILE A 35 3.19 10.04 8.69
N GLN A 36 4.01 9.22 8.05
CA GLN A 36 3.69 7.83 7.72
C GLN A 36 4.54 6.91 8.59
N TYR A 37 3.91 5.93 9.23
CA TYR A 37 4.55 4.96 10.09
C TYR A 37 4.25 3.53 9.64
N CYS A 38 5.17 2.60 9.94
CA CYS A 38 4.95 1.16 9.83
C CYS A 38 4.57 0.59 11.18
N SER A 39 3.42 -0.09 11.29
CA SER A 39 2.97 -0.67 12.57
C SER A 39 3.77 -1.92 12.99
N LYS A 40 4.35 -2.65 12.02
CA LYS A 40 5.15 -3.87 12.23
C LYS A 40 6.59 -3.60 12.62
N ARG A 41 7.28 -2.67 11.95
CA ARG A 41 8.68 -2.34 12.24
C ARG A 41 8.75 -1.32 13.37
N LYS A 42 9.46 -1.66 14.46
CA LYS A 42 9.63 -0.77 15.61
C LYS A 42 10.89 0.09 15.47
N SER A 43 10.87 1.26 16.11
CA SER A 43 12.00 2.16 16.20
C SER A 43 12.05 2.84 17.56
N ASN A 44 13.20 2.80 18.22
CA ASN A 44 13.42 3.47 19.51
C ASN A 44 13.66 4.99 19.35
N ARG A 45 13.67 5.50 18.11
CA ARG A 45 13.92 6.92 17.81
C ARG A 45 12.66 7.78 17.74
N THR A 46 11.49 7.14 17.78
CA THR A 46 10.18 7.77 17.58
C THR A 46 9.34 7.65 18.85
N PHE A 47 8.58 8.68 19.19
CA PHE A 47 7.77 8.73 20.42
C PHE A 47 6.75 7.58 20.54
N ASN A 48 6.22 7.09 19.41
CA ASN A 48 5.23 6.01 19.35
C ASN A 48 5.87 4.62 19.18
N GLY A 49 7.21 4.54 19.18
CA GLY A 49 7.94 3.28 18.96
C GLY A 49 7.80 2.69 17.55
N LEU A 50 7.16 3.38 16.60
CA LEU A 50 6.94 2.89 15.23
C LEU A 50 7.96 3.47 14.25
N LEU A 51 8.42 2.65 13.31
CA LEU A 51 9.34 3.13 12.28
C LEU A 51 8.64 4.12 11.34
N LYS A 52 9.13 5.35 11.28
CA LYS A 52 8.73 6.34 10.26
C LYS A 52 9.17 5.87 8.87
N ILE A 53 8.27 5.90 7.89
CA ILE A 53 8.49 5.42 6.52
C ILE A 53 8.20 6.53 5.50
N LYS A 54 8.76 6.41 4.30
CA LYS A 54 8.32 7.18 3.12
C LYS A 54 7.39 6.32 2.28
N VAL A 55 6.39 6.93 1.65
CA VAL A 55 5.45 6.24 0.75
C VAL A 55 6.12 5.61 -0.47
N THR A 56 7.28 6.14 -0.88
CA THR A 56 8.10 5.66 -1.98
C THR A 56 9.11 4.58 -1.58
N ASN A 57 9.22 4.24 -0.29
CA ASN A 57 10.10 3.16 0.13
C ASN A 57 9.61 1.82 -0.45
N PRO A 58 10.50 1.00 -1.02
CA PRO A 58 10.13 -0.36 -1.42
C PRO A 58 9.60 -1.14 -0.22
N ALA A 59 8.66 -2.03 -0.48
CA ALA A 59 8.08 -2.90 0.52
C ALA A 59 9.15 -3.76 1.21
N CYS A 60 9.05 -3.90 2.53
CA CYS A 60 9.92 -4.81 3.28
C CYS A 60 9.37 -6.24 3.27
N SER A 61 10.11 -7.18 3.89
CA SER A 61 9.69 -8.58 4.06
C SER A 61 8.35 -8.76 4.77
N PHE A 62 7.95 -7.83 5.63
CA PHE A 62 6.65 -7.86 6.33
C PHE A 62 5.47 -7.29 5.52
N TYR A 63 5.61 -7.19 4.21
CA TYR A 63 4.58 -6.58 3.37
C TYR A 63 3.35 -7.46 3.23
N GLU A 64 2.19 -6.86 3.43
CA GLU A 64 0.89 -7.42 3.08
C GLU A 64 0.12 -6.40 2.25
N ASP A 65 -0.47 -6.87 1.14
CA ASP A 65 -1.31 -6.04 0.28
C ASP A 65 -2.55 -5.57 1.06
N ASP A 66 -2.85 -4.28 0.95
CA ASP A 66 -4.08 -3.67 1.46
C ASP A 66 -5.32 -4.05 0.64
N VAL A 67 -5.11 -4.62 -0.55
CA VAL A 67 -6.13 -5.10 -1.47
C VAL A 67 -6.19 -6.62 -1.46
N VAL A 68 -7.40 -7.16 -1.32
CA VAL A 68 -7.69 -8.59 -1.50
C VAL A 68 -8.70 -8.75 -2.62
N TRP A 69 -8.47 -9.74 -3.49
CA TRP A 69 -9.44 -10.17 -4.48
C TRP A 69 -10.40 -11.18 -3.84
N VAL A 70 -11.68 -10.83 -3.77
CA VAL A 70 -12.74 -11.72 -3.27
C VAL A 70 -13.85 -11.75 -4.31
N ASN A 71 -14.17 -12.93 -4.85
CA ASN A 71 -15.24 -13.12 -5.83
C ASN A 71 -15.17 -12.16 -7.04
N ASN A 72 -13.99 -11.98 -7.65
CA ASN A 72 -13.74 -11.02 -8.72
C ASN A 72 -13.99 -9.53 -8.37
N GLU A 73 -14.15 -9.20 -7.09
CA GLU A 73 -14.23 -7.83 -6.60
C GLU A 73 -12.97 -7.44 -5.83
N ILE A 74 -12.57 -6.17 -5.96
CA ILE A 74 -11.47 -5.57 -5.21
C ILE A 74 -12.01 -5.10 -3.87
N LYS A 75 -11.60 -5.75 -2.77
CA LYS A 75 -11.94 -5.32 -1.41
C LYS A 75 -10.70 -4.79 -0.71
N ARG A 76 -10.83 -3.60 -0.10
CA ARG A 76 -9.81 -3.06 0.81
C ARG A 76 -10.06 -3.65 2.19
N LYS A 77 -9.00 -4.14 2.84
CA LYS A 77 -9.04 -4.58 4.23
C LYS A 77 -9.25 -3.42 5.20
#